data_AF-A0A1J5DIP1-F1
#
_entry.id   AF-A0A1J5DIP1-F1
#
_cell.length_a   1.000
_cell.length_b   1.000
_cell.length_c   1.000
_cell.angle_alpha   90.00
_cell.angle_beta   90.00
_cell.angle_gamma   90.00
#
_symmetry.space_group_name_H-M   'P 1'
#
loop_
_entity.id
_entity.type
_entity.pdbx_description
1 polymer ?
#
loop_
_entity_poly.entity_id
_entity_poly.type
_entity_poly.pdbx_seq_one_letter_code
_entity_poly.pdbx_strand_id
1 'polypeptide(L)'
;MTVPEAVRKTVEAVRKITDKEDKDYATTRDIANYLRIDRRAAERRLKRAATLSYLKNNNPGRGKISQYVVGDVLPDDTQVLPPPESLTWSLGQTWSSGNDQVRQAQHAENTTKHSNLVTWSPENQGINKHKQIGEDNFLEIPI
;
A
#
# COMPACT_ATOMS: atom_id res chain seq x y z
N MET A 1 -10.41 -2.29 -3.63
CA MET A 1 -9.95 -2.46 -2.23
C MET A 1 -9.99 -3.93 -1.91
N THR A 2 -8.92 -4.51 -1.37
CA THR A 2 -8.87 -5.94 -1.05
C THR A 2 -8.84 -6.09 0.46
N VAL A 3 -9.73 -6.91 1.01
CA VAL A 3 -9.77 -7.19 2.44
C VAL A 3 -8.81 -8.34 2.74
N PRO A 4 -7.90 -8.22 3.72
CA PRO A 4 -7.04 -9.33 4.09
C PRO A 4 -7.84 -10.52 4.61
N GLU A 5 -7.46 -11.73 4.22
CA GLU A 5 -8.11 -12.98 4.62
C GLU A 5 -8.26 -13.12 6.15
N ALA A 6 -7.25 -12.68 6.90
CA ALA A 6 -7.29 -12.69 8.35
C ALA A 6 -8.44 -11.83 8.94
N VAL A 7 -8.77 -10.71 8.29
CA VAL A 7 -9.89 -9.83 8.68
C VAL A 7 -11.21 -10.50 8.33
N ARG A 8 -11.35 -11.04 7.12
CA ARG A 8 -12.54 -11.79 6.67
C ARG A 8 -12.91 -12.91 7.66
N LYS A 9 -11.96 -13.79 7.98
CA LYS A 9 -12.15 -14.88 8.97
C LYS A 9 -12.55 -14.37 10.35
N THR A 10 -12.04 -13.21 10.76
CA THR A 10 -12.33 -12.65 12.08
C THR A 10 -13.76 -12.12 12.16
N VAL A 11 -14.23 -11.45 11.13
CA VAL A 11 -15.62 -10.96 11.07
C VAL A 11 -16.59 -12.14 10.98
N GLU A 12 -16.27 -13.16 10.17
CA GLU A 12 -17.05 -14.39 10.11
C GLU A 12 -17.12 -15.10 11.46
N ALA A 13 -16.00 -15.18 12.19
CA ALA A 13 -15.99 -15.75 13.53
C ALA A 13 -16.93 -15.00 14.48
N VAL A 14 -16.92 -13.66 14.47
CA VAL A 14 -17.84 -12.85 15.29
C VAL A 14 -19.30 -13.15 14.93
N ARG A 15 -19.62 -13.22 13.64
CA ARG A 15 -20.97 -13.57 13.16
C ARG A 15 -21.38 -14.97 13.64
N LYS A 16 -20.51 -15.97 13.47
CA LYS A 16 -20.80 -17.35 13.89
C LYS A 16 -20.95 -17.50 15.40
N ILE A 17 -20.19 -16.76 16.21
CA ILE A 17 -20.30 -16.80 17.67
C ILE A 17 -21.63 -16.17 18.12
N THR A 18 -21.97 -15.01 17.57
CA THR A 18 -23.22 -14.30 17.89
C THR A 18 -24.45 -15.11 17.46
N ASP A 19 -24.42 -15.69 16.25
CA ASP A 19 -25.51 -16.54 15.73
C ASP A 19 -25.67 -17.87 16.50
N LYS A 20 -24.56 -18.51 16.91
CA LYS A 20 -24.61 -19.86 17.50
C LYS A 20 -24.95 -19.84 18.99
N GLU A 21 -24.48 -18.84 19.71
CA GLU A 21 -24.58 -18.79 21.18
C GLU A 21 -25.74 -17.91 21.66
N ASP A 22 -26.60 -17.42 20.74
CA ASP A 22 -27.63 -16.41 21.00
C ASP A 22 -27.08 -15.24 21.85
N LYS A 23 -25.84 -14.83 21.53
CA LYS A 23 -25.14 -13.75 22.22
C LYS A 23 -25.18 -12.49 21.37
N ASP A 24 -25.49 -11.37 22.01
CA ASP A 24 -25.47 -10.06 21.34
C ASP A 24 -24.06 -9.61 20.91
N TYR A 25 -23.01 -10.18 21.49
CA TYR A 25 -21.62 -9.80 21.24
C TYR A 25 -20.64 -10.96 21.40
N ALA A 26 -19.50 -10.86 20.72
CA ALA A 26 -18.37 -11.76 20.91
C ALA A 26 -17.23 -11.07 21.67
N THR A 27 -16.61 -11.75 22.63
CA THR A 27 -15.43 -11.21 23.33
C THR A 27 -14.13 -11.59 22.61
N THR A 28 -13.03 -10.87 22.89
CA THR A 28 -11.70 -11.22 22.37
C THR A 28 -11.31 -12.67 22.69
N ARG A 29 -11.72 -13.18 23.85
CA ARG A 29 -11.44 -14.56 24.26
C ARG A 29 -12.22 -15.57 23.42
N ASP A 30 -13.51 -15.32 23.20
CA ASP A 30 -14.36 -16.20 22.39
C ASP A 30 -13.82 -16.31 20.96
N ILE A 31 -13.42 -15.16 20.39
CA ILE A 31 -12.88 -15.09 19.03
C ILE A 31 -11.52 -15.78 18.94
N ALA A 32 -10.64 -15.58 19.93
CA ALA A 32 -9.36 -16.26 19.99
C ALA A 32 -9.52 -17.79 20.09
N ASN A 33 -10.46 -18.26 20.90
CA ASN A 33 -10.77 -19.68 21.06
C ASN A 33 -11.37 -20.27 19.77
N TYR A 34 -12.30 -19.56 19.14
CA TYR A 34 -12.95 -19.99 17.90
C TYR A 34 -11.93 -20.13 16.76
N LEU A 35 -11.07 -19.13 16.58
CA LEU A 35 -10.03 -19.12 15.55
C LEU A 35 -8.78 -19.93 15.93
N ARG A 36 -8.70 -20.42 17.18
CA ARG A 36 -7.54 -21.12 17.76
C ARG A 36 -6.23 -20.35 17.58
N ILE A 37 -6.27 -19.04 17.83
CA ILE A 37 -5.10 -18.15 17.78
C ILE A 37 -4.82 -17.55 19.15
N ASP A 38 -3.57 -17.11 19.35
CA ASP A 38 -3.20 -16.39 20.56
C ASP A 38 -4.05 -15.12 20.74
N ARG A 39 -4.31 -14.76 22.01
CA ARG A 39 -5.11 -13.59 22.38
C ARG A 39 -4.54 -12.29 21.79
N ARG A 40 -3.22 -12.07 21.82
CA ARG A 40 -2.61 -10.86 21.24
C ARG A 40 -2.72 -10.86 19.71
N ALA A 41 -2.70 -12.03 19.07
CA ALA A 41 -2.96 -12.14 17.64
C ALA A 41 -4.41 -11.78 17.29
N ALA A 42 -5.38 -12.30 18.06
CA ALA A 42 -6.79 -11.95 17.91
C ALA A 42 -7.02 -10.44 18.10
N GLU A 43 -6.45 -9.85 19.16
CA GLU A 43 -6.61 -8.43 19.45
C GLU A 43 -6.08 -7.54 18.29
N ARG A 44 -4.93 -7.87 17.71
CA ARG A 44 -4.40 -7.15 16.54
C ARG A 44 -5.35 -7.23 15.34
N ARG A 45 -5.91 -8.40 15.05
CA ARG A 45 -6.87 -8.59 13.96
C ARG A 45 -8.17 -7.84 14.21
N LEU A 46 -8.68 -7.87 15.44
CA LEU A 46 -9.90 -7.17 15.86
C LEU A 46 -9.74 -5.66 15.74
N LYS A 47 -8.62 -5.11 16.21
CA LYS A 47 -8.30 -3.68 16.03
C LYS A 47 -8.30 -3.30 14.56
N ARG A 48 -7.65 -4.11 13.71
CA ARG A 48 -7.61 -3.84 12.26
C ARG A 48 -9.01 -3.89 11.63
N ALA A 49 -9.81 -4.90 11.95
CA ALA A 49 -11.19 -5.01 11.47
C ALA A 49 -12.06 -3.85 11.95
N ALA A 50 -11.87 -3.38 13.19
CA ALA A 50 -12.57 -2.22 13.72
C ALA A 50 -12.14 -0.90 13.08
N THR A 51 -10.84 -0.73 12.76
CA THR A 51 -10.36 0.43 11.98
C THR A 51 -10.98 0.49 10.59
N LEU A 52 -11.32 -0.66 10.01
CA LEU A 52 -11.98 -0.77 8.71
C LEU A 52 -13.52 -0.75 8.81
N SER A 53 -14.08 -0.45 9.98
CA SER A 53 -15.52 -0.42 10.26
C SER A 53 -16.28 -1.74 10.10
N TYR A 54 -15.62 -2.84 9.76
CA TYR A 54 -16.25 -4.16 9.67
C TYR A 54 -16.66 -4.75 11.02
N LEU A 55 -16.03 -4.30 12.11
CA LEU A 55 -16.40 -4.66 13.47
C LEU A 55 -16.54 -3.41 14.32
N LYS A 56 -17.43 -3.45 15.31
CA LYS A 56 -17.57 -2.40 16.32
C LYS A 56 -17.37 -2.99 17.71
N ASN A 57 -16.57 -2.30 18.53
CA ASN A 57 -16.49 -2.62 19.96
C ASN A 57 -17.48 -1.72 20.72
N ASN A 58 -18.54 -2.31 21.27
CA ASN A 58 -19.56 -1.60 22.05
C ASN A 58 -19.12 -1.23 23.46
N ASN A 59 -18.02 -1.82 23.95
CA ASN A 59 -17.47 -1.53 25.27
C ASN A 59 -15.96 -1.23 25.20
N PRO A 60 -15.55 -0.09 24.61
CA PRO A 60 -14.16 0.31 24.56
C PRO A 60 -13.68 0.81 25.94
N GLY A 61 -12.45 0.49 26.31
CA GLY A 61 -11.82 0.99 27.53
C GLY A 61 -10.83 0.02 28.18
N ARG A 62 -9.84 0.56 28.89
CA ARG A 62 -8.90 -0.25 29.69
C ARG A 62 -9.65 -0.90 30.85
N GLY A 63 -9.39 -2.20 31.09
CA GLY A 63 -10.00 -2.95 32.19
C GLY A 63 -11.44 -3.43 31.94
N LYS A 64 -12.01 -3.13 30.77
CA LYS A 64 -13.35 -3.60 30.37
C LYS A 64 -13.25 -4.77 29.40
N ILE A 65 -14.23 -5.68 29.47
CA ILE A 65 -14.37 -6.77 28.51
C ILE A 65 -14.87 -6.17 27.19
N SER A 66 -14.10 -6.36 26.12
CA SER A 66 -14.48 -5.91 24.78
C SER A 66 -15.69 -6.68 24.27
N GLN A 67 -16.64 -5.97 23.69
CA GLN A 67 -17.89 -6.52 23.14
C GLN A 67 -17.92 -6.22 21.64
N TYR A 68 -17.47 -7.18 20.82
CA TYR A 68 -17.42 -7.01 19.38
C TYR A 68 -18.73 -7.46 18.72
N VAL A 69 -19.23 -6.62 17.83
CA VAL A 69 -20.38 -6.88 16.97
C VAL A 69 -20.01 -6.62 15.51
N VAL A 70 -20.73 -7.26 14.58
CA VAL A 70 -20.56 -7.01 13.14
C VAL A 70 -20.97 -5.57 12.83
N GLY A 71 -20.12 -4.86 12.08
CA GLY A 71 -20.36 -3.50 11.61
C GLY A 71 -20.75 -3.52 10.13
N ASP A 72 -19.96 -2.82 9.31
CA ASP A 72 -20.17 -2.72 7.87
C ASP A 72 -20.02 -4.09 7.17
N VAL A 73 -20.77 -4.27 6.08
CA VAL A 73 -20.69 -5.47 5.26
C VAL A 73 -19.32 -5.63 4.62
N LEU A 74 -18.78 -6.86 4.65
CA LEU A 74 -17.56 -7.17 3.90
C LEU A 74 -17.84 -7.08 2.40
N PRO A 75 -16.91 -6.51 1.61
CA PRO A 75 -16.97 -6.66 0.16
C PRO A 75 -16.78 -8.13 -0.24
N ASP A 76 -17.54 -8.54 -1.24
CA ASP A 76 -17.40 -9.88 -1.84
C ASP A 76 -15.99 -10.05 -2.41
N ASP A 77 -15.45 -11.27 -2.32
CA ASP A 77 -14.22 -11.66 -3.02
C ASP A 77 -14.50 -11.76 -4.51
N THR A 78 -14.73 -10.62 -5.14
CA THR A 78 -14.72 -10.51 -6.58
C THR A 78 -13.25 -10.59 -7.00
N GLN A 79 -12.89 -11.62 -7.76
CA GLN A 79 -11.58 -11.72 -8.39
C GLN A 79 -11.47 -10.61 -9.45
N VAL A 80 -11.05 -9.40 -9.02
CA VAL A 80 -10.99 -8.22 -9.89
C VAL A 80 -9.89 -8.35 -10.95
N LEU A 81 -8.83 -9.13 -10.66
CA LEU A 81 -7.75 -9.36 -11.60
C LEU A 81 -7.98 -10.66 -12.37
N PRO A 82 -7.98 -10.61 -13.72
CA PRO A 82 -7.97 -11.84 -14.51
C PRO A 82 -6.71 -12.66 -14.16
N PRO A 83 -6.80 -14.01 -14.16
CA PRO A 83 -5.64 -14.87 -13.96
C PRO A 83 -4.52 -14.49 -14.93
N PRO A 84 -3.23 -14.66 -14.57
CA PRO A 84 -2.11 -14.36 -15.46
C PRO A 84 -2.22 -15.10 -16.80
N GLU A 85 -2.85 -16.28 -16.82
CA GLU A 85 -3.15 -17.07 -18.02
C GLU A 85 -4.16 -16.38 -18.96
N SER A 86 -4.97 -15.45 -18.44
CA SER A 86 -5.94 -14.64 -19.20
C SER A 86 -5.37 -13.30 -19.68
N LEU A 87 -4.10 -12.97 -19.37
CA LEU A 87 -3.43 -11.73 -19.80
C LEU A 87 -2.90 -11.80 -21.25
N THR A 88 -3.33 -12.75 -22.06
CA THR A 88 -2.79 -13.02 -23.41
C THR A 88 -3.19 -11.98 -24.47
N TRP A 89 -4.05 -11.02 -24.15
CA TRP A 89 -4.64 -10.16 -25.18
C TRP A 89 -3.80 -8.95 -25.61
N SER A 90 -2.85 -8.46 -24.79
CA SER A 90 -2.25 -7.13 -25.05
C SER A 90 -0.77 -7.13 -25.41
N LEU A 91 -0.07 -8.27 -25.45
CA LEU A 91 1.35 -8.33 -25.82
C LEU A 91 1.60 -8.37 -27.34
N GLY A 92 0.60 -7.95 -28.14
CA GLY A 92 0.64 -7.95 -29.60
C GLY A 92 0.40 -6.58 -30.26
N GLN A 93 0.22 -5.51 -29.48
CA GLN A 93 0.27 -4.16 -30.01
C GLN A 93 1.72 -3.70 -29.85
N THR A 94 2.55 -3.97 -30.86
CA THR A 94 3.76 -3.19 -31.01
C THR A 94 3.34 -1.73 -30.97
N TRP A 95 3.97 -0.93 -30.11
CA TRP A 95 3.92 0.52 -30.26
C TRP A 95 4.52 0.83 -31.64
N SER A 96 3.68 0.80 -32.68
CA SER A 96 3.94 1.50 -33.93
C SER A 96 3.63 2.97 -33.66
N SER A 97 4.43 3.56 -32.75
CA SER A 97 4.50 5.00 -32.63
C SER A 97 5.25 5.46 -33.86
N GLY A 98 4.49 5.85 -34.88
CA GLY A 98 5.00 6.34 -36.15
C GLY A 98 5.97 7.48 -35.93
N ASN A 99 7.27 7.17 -35.99
CA ASN A 99 8.33 8.17 -36.01
C ASN A 99 9.44 7.81 -37.01
N ASP A 100 9.06 7.19 -38.13
CA ASP A 100 9.98 6.87 -39.24
C ASP A 100 9.95 7.91 -40.37
N GLN A 101 9.11 8.95 -40.31
CA GLN A 101 8.95 9.89 -41.43
C GLN A 101 9.49 11.32 -41.21
N VAL A 102 10.07 11.65 -40.04
CA VAL A 102 10.61 13.02 -39.79
C VAL A 102 12.15 13.10 -39.93
N ARG A 103 12.84 12.03 -40.33
CA ARG A 103 14.31 12.01 -40.39
C ARG A 103 14.94 12.34 -41.76
N GLN A 104 14.16 12.46 -42.84
CA GLN A 104 14.74 12.67 -44.19
C GLN A 104 14.70 14.10 -44.74
N ALA A 105 14.12 15.09 -44.03
CA ALA A 105 13.98 16.45 -44.58
C ALA A 105 14.93 17.53 -43.99
N GLN A 106 15.99 17.16 -43.26
CA GLN A 106 16.96 18.14 -42.70
C GLN A 106 18.43 17.82 -43.05
N HIS A 107 18.69 16.83 -43.89
CA HIS A 107 20.05 16.39 -44.26
C HIS A 107 20.76 17.26 -45.31
N ALA A 108 20.24 18.45 -45.66
CA ALA A 108 20.85 19.30 -46.69
C ALA A 108 21.49 20.60 -46.16
N GLU A 109 21.23 21.06 -44.93
CA GLU A 109 21.53 22.46 -44.59
C GLU A 109 22.57 22.71 -43.49
N ASN A 110 23.24 21.69 -42.92
CA ASN A 110 24.27 21.94 -41.91
C ASN A 110 25.65 21.34 -42.23
N THR A 111 25.93 21.11 -43.51
CA THR A 111 27.33 21.07 -43.95
C THR A 111 27.84 22.51 -43.97
N THR A 112 29.03 22.74 -43.45
CA THR A 112 29.70 24.05 -43.34
C THR A 112 29.45 24.78 -42.01
N LYS A 113 30.11 24.33 -40.94
CA LYS A 113 31.29 25.04 -40.43
C LYS A 113 31.94 24.36 -39.21
N HIS A 114 33.14 23.83 -39.48
CA HIS A 114 34.29 23.67 -38.59
C HIS A 114 34.22 22.67 -37.43
N SER A 115 34.70 21.46 -37.73
CA SER A 115 35.91 20.88 -37.13
C SER A 115 36.52 21.66 -35.97
N ASN A 116 36.45 21.10 -34.76
CA ASN A 116 37.62 21.04 -33.89
C ASN A 116 37.47 19.91 -32.87
N LEU A 117 38.38 18.95 -32.98
CA LEU A 117 38.65 17.92 -31.98
C LEU A 117 39.06 18.61 -30.67
N VAL A 118 38.28 18.41 -29.61
CA VAL A 118 38.73 18.66 -28.23
C VAL A 118 38.79 17.32 -27.53
N THR A 119 40.01 16.89 -27.26
CA THR A 119 40.40 15.73 -26.48
C THR A 119 40.06 15.94 -25.00
N TRP A 120 39.52 14.91 -24.35
CA TRP A 120 39.17 14.89 -22.93
C TRP A 120 40.42 15.08 -22.04
N SER A 121 40.37 16.08 -21.14
CA SER A 121 41.42 16.41 -20.15
C SER A 121 40.88 16.24 -18.72
N PRO A 122 41.66 15.77 -17.73
CA PRO A 122 41.13 15.32 -16.43
C PRO A 122 40.85 16.43 -15.40
N GLU A 123 40.97 17.71 -15.77
CA GLU A 123 41.01 18.85 -14.82
C GLU A 123 39.66 19.37 -14.31
N ASN A 124 38.52 18.80 -14.71
CA ASN A 124 37.22 19.26 -14.20
C ASN A 124 36.83 18.61 -12.86
N GLN A 125 37.68 18.81 -11.84
CA GLN A 125 37.30 18.64 -10.45
C GLN A 125 37.16 20.00 -9.76
N GLY A 126 35.97 20.23 -9.20
CA GLY A 126 35.79 21.07 -8.02
C GLY A 126 35.32 22.49 -8.29
N ILE A 127 34.01 22.73 -8.10
CA ILE A 127 33.47 23.78 -7.21
C ILE A 127 31.92 23.69 -7.18
N ASN A 128 31.35 22.81 -6.37
CA ASN A 128 29.94 22.94 -5.97
C ASN A 128 29.89 23.79 -4.70
N LYS A 129 29.49 25.05 -4.85
CA LYS A 129 29.43 26.04 -3.78
C LYS A 129 28.27 25.71 -2.83
N HIS A 130 28.62 25.47 -1.56
CA HIS A 130 27.68 25.33 -0.45
C HIS A 130 26.76 26.54 -0.36
N LYS A 131 25.43 26.31 -0.41
CA LYS A 131 24.41 27.31 -0.10
C LYS A 131 24.14 27.28 1.40
N GLN A 132 24.49 28.36 2.07
CA GLN A 132 24.23 28.64 3.47
C GLN A 132 22.72 28.82 3.69
N ILE A 133 22.12 28.01 4.55
CA ILE A 133 20.78 28.22 5.12
C ILE A 133 20.88 28.01 6.63
N GLY A 134 20.15 28.85 7.35
CA GLY A 134 20.44 29.31 8.70
C GLY A 134 20.40 28.25 9.79
N GLU A 135 21.16 28.55 10.83
CA GLU A 135 21.26 27.80 12.07
C GLU A 135 19.94 27.89 12.84
N ASP A 136 19.19 26.80 12.85
CA ASP A 136 18.04 26.62 13.72
C ASP A 136 18.51 26.32 15.15
N ASN A 137 18.23 27.31 15.99
CA ASN A 137 17.99 27.22 17.42
C ASN A 137 17.23 25.93 17.78
N PHE A 138 17.86 24.97 18.46
CA PHE A 138 17.13 23.90 19.14
C PHE A 138 17.71 23.65 20.53
N LEU A 139 16.89 24.03 21.51
CA LEU A 139 17.14 23.99 22.94
C LEU A 139 17.28 22.56 23.48
N GLU A 140 17.94 22.52 24.63
CA GLU A 140 18.42 21.38 25.43
C GLU A 140 17.36 20.30 25.73
N ILE A 141 17.82 19.05 25.75
CA ILE A 141 17.09 17.88 26.27
C ILE A 141 17.53 17.69 27.73
N PRO A 142 16.63 17.71 28.74
CA PRO A 142 17.02 17.38 30.10
C PRO A 142 17.11 15.86 30.31
N ILE A 143 18.05 15.45 31.17
CA ILE A 143 18.21 14.08 31.71
C ILE A 143 17.30 13.92 32.93
#